data_AF-A0A1T4KBK0-F1
#
_entry.id   AF-A0A1T4KBK0-F1
#
_cell.length_a   1.000
_cell.length_b   1.000
_cell.length_c   1.000
_cell.angle_alpha   90.00
_cell.angle_beta   90.00
_cell.angle_gamma   90.00
#
_symmetry.space_group_name_H-M   'P 1'
#
loop_
_entity.id
_entity.type
_entity.pdbx_description
1 polymer ?
#
loop_
_entity_poly.entity_id
_entity_poly.type
_entity_poly.pdbx_seq_one_letter_code
_entity_poly.pdbx_strand_id
1 'polypeptide(L)'
;MKNPFWFNIIQQWKLMGKGDYGVTFPFLMGALAYKSTEETDISSVFQSIINEPVDGFYSEVRWCENIDEPVISIVKLENITKVAIKAGFSARGADTTSLAFTEDLMSFFHLDCKTADECLSKLIFYTGKFVSNGQYSNQLNRKKFEREFAPFSADDIQFIEDVRALTDET
;
A
#
# COMPACT_ATOMS: atom_id res chain seq x y z
N MET A 1 8.32 -18.94 8.45
CA MET A 1 8.02 -18.66 7.02
C MET A 1 8.47 -17.25 6.73
N LYS A 2 9.07 -17.01 5.57
CA LYS A 2 9.46 -15.67 5.12
C LYS A 2 8.20 -14.92 4.69
N ASN A 3 8.00 -13.70 5.20
CA ASN A 3 6.85 -12.88 4.85
C ASN A 3 6.89 -12.48 3.36
N PRO A 4 5.73 -12.28 2.70
CA PRO A 4 5.69 -11.80 1.32
C PRO A 4 6.43 -10.47 1.14
N PHE A 5 6.99 -10.23 -0.05
CA PHE A 5 7.77 -9.01 -0.29
C PHE A 5 6.95 -7.73 -0.14
N TRP A 6 5.66 -7.75 -0.56
CA TRP A 6 4.75 -6.63 -0.35
C TRP A 6 4.60 -6.29 1.13
N PHE A 7 4.52 -7.29 2.01
CA PHE A 7 4.38 -7.09 3.44
C PHE A 7 5.59 -6.36 4.00
N ASN A 8 6.79 -6.79 3.60
CA ASN A 8 8.04 -6.19 4.06
C ASN A 8 8.21 -4.74 3.54
N ILE A 9 7.86 -4.46 2.28
CA ILE A 9 7.88 -3.10 1.74
C ILE A 9 7.00 -2.16 2.58
N ILE A 10 5.77 -2.58 2.86
CA ILE A 10 4.82 -1.77 3.62
C ILE A 10 5.27 -1.61 5.08
N GLN A 11 5.72 -2.70 5.71
CA GLN A 11 6.11 -2.71 7.12
C GLN A 11 7.38 -1.89 7.37
N GLN A 12 8.40 -2.05 6.52
CA GLN A 12 9.69 -1.38 6.70
C GLN A 12 9.62 0.12 6.44
N TRP A 13 8.65 0.60 5.65
CA TRP A 13 8.46 2.04 5.41
C TRP A 13 8.39 2.84 6.72
N LYS A 14 7.58 2.37 7.68
CA LYS A 14 7.44 3.00 8.99
C LYS A 14 8.65 2.75 9.88
N LEU A 15 9.17 1.52 9.90
CA LEU A 15 10.30 1.14 10.74
C LEU A 15 11.59 1.89 10.38
N MET A 16 11.76 2.21 9.10
CA MET A 16 12.88 3.00 8.57
C MET A 16 12.61 4.51 8.56
N GLY A 17 11.48 4.98 9.11
CA GLY A 17 11.19 6.40 9.25
C GLY A 17 10.91 7.14 7.93
N LYS A 18 10.43 6.44 6.88
CA LYS A 18 10.08 7.06 5.59
C LYS A 18 8.72 7.78 5.62
N GLY A 19 7.91 7.51 6.63
CA GLY A 19 6.66 8.22 6.92
C GLY A 19 5.82 7.53 7.99
N ASP A 20 4.85 8.24 8.54
CA ASP A 20 4.10 7.79 9.73
C ASP A 20 2.93 6.84 9.41
N TYR A 21 2.36 6.96 8.21
CA TYR A 21 1.15 6.24 7.83
C TYR A 21 1.46 4.95 7.08
N GLY A 22 2.03 5.03 5.88
CA GLY A 22 2.25 3.88 5.02
C GLY A 22 2.78 4.28 3.64
N VAL A 23 2.78 3.32 2.72
CA VAL A 23 3.20 3.53 1.32
C VAL A 23 2.00 3.83 0.43
N THR A 24 2.18 4.64 -0.61
CA THR A 24 1.16 4.79 -1.65
C THR A 24 1.10 3.53 -2.52
N PHE A 25 -0.04 3.30 -3.17
CA PHE A 25 -0.21 2.12 -4.01
C PHE A 25 0.67 2.13 -5.27
N PRO A 26 0.83 3.26 -6.00
CA PRO A 26 1.80 3.30 -7.10
C PRO A 26 3.22 2.95 -6.65
N PHE A 27 3.62 3.37 -5.45
CA PHE A 27 4.94 3.03 -4.89
C PHE A 27 5.06 1.54 -4.67
N LEU A 28 4.06 0.92 -4.01
CA LEU A 28 4.06 -0.52 -3.77
C LEU A 28 4.15 -1.31 -5.08
N MET A 29 3.34 -0.97 -6.10
CA MET A 29 3.37 -1.64 -7.39
C MET A 29 4.74 -1.50 -8.06
N GLY A 30 5.31 -0.29 -8.08
CA GLY A 30 6.64 -0.07 -8.63
C GLY A 30 7.73 -0.86 -7.90
N ALA A 31 7.64 -0.99 -6.58
CA ALA A 31 8.61 -1.73 -5.78
C ALA A 31 8.54 -3.24 -6.05
N LEU A 32 7.34 -3.79 -6.20
CA LEU A 32 7.12 -5.18 -6.58
C LEU A 32 7.59 -5.45 -8.02
N ALA A 33 7.29 -4.54 -8.94
CA ALA A 33 7.76 -4.60 -10.32
C ALA A 33 9.27 -4.48 -10.43
N TYR A 34 9.91 -3.69 -9.57
CA TYR A 34 11.36 -3.56 -9.54
C TYR A 34 12.06 -4.87 -9.12
N LYS A 35 11.41 -5.69 -8.28
CA LYS A 35 11.91 -7.03 -7.91
C LYS A 35 11.68 -8.08 -9.00
N SER A 36 10.63 -7.93 -9.81
CA SER A 36 10.23 -8.90 -10.82
C SER A 36 10.75 -8.51 -12.21
N THR A 37 11.05 -9.48 -13.06
CA THR A 37 11.26 -9.21 -14.49
C THR A 37 9.94 -9.15 -15.27
N GLU A 38 8.83 -9.47 -14.60
CA GLU A 38 7.49 -9.52 -15.18
C GLU A 38 6.67 -8.28 -14.82
N GLU A 39 5.72 -7.95 -15.70
CA GLU A 39 4.75 -6.89 -15.46
C GLU A 39 3.93 -7.20 -14.20
N THR A 40 3.90 -6.27 -13.24
CA THR A 40 3.15 -6.45 -12.00
C THR A 40 1.68 -6.14 -12.24
N ASP A 41 0.83 -7.18 -12.21
CA ASP A 41 -0.62 -7.00 -12.21
C ASP A 41 -1.09 -6.50 -10.84
N ILE A 42 -1.61 -5.27 -10.82
CA ILE A 42 -2.14 -4.59 -9.65
C ILE A 42 -3.22 -5.44 -8.97
N SER A 43 -4.11 -6.07 -9.75
CA SER A 43 -5.23 -6.85 -9.21
C SER A 43 -4.72 -8.08 -8.46
N SER A 44 -3.75 -8.78 -9.04
CA SER A 44 -3.11 -9.94 -8.42
C SER A 44 -2.40 -9.60 -7.11
N VAL A 45 -1.75 -8.43 -7.02
CA VAL A 45 -1.14 -7.99 -5.75
C VAL A 45 -2.19 -7.80 -4.65
N PHE A 46 -3.30 -7.14 -4.95
CA PHE A 46 -4.39 -6.99 -3.97
C PHE A 46 -5.01 -8.33 -3.58
N GLN A 47 -5.16 -9.26 -4.54
CA GLN A 47 -5.64 -10.60 -4.23
C GLN A 47 -4.68 -11.37 -3.32
N SER A 48 -3.36 -11.22 -3.48
CA SER A 48 -2.39 -11.79 -2.53
C SER A 48 -2.56 -11.15 -1.14
N ILE A 49 -2.66 -9.82 -1.03
CA ILE A 49 -2.89 -9.13 0.25
C ILE A 49 -4.17 -9.64 0.95
N ILE A 50 -5.24 -9.86 0.20
CA ILE A 50 -6.55 -10.28 0.72
C ILE A 50 -6.55 -11.76 1.11
N ASN A 51 -6.01 -12.64 0.27
CA ASN A 51 -6.13 -14.08 0.43
C ASN A 51 -4.98 -14.71 1.23
N GLU A 52 -3.85 -14.02 1.34
CA GLU A 52 -2.62 -14.49 2.00
C GLU A 52 -2.15 -13.49 3.07
N PRO A 53 -3.00 -13.11 4.05
CA PRO A 53 -2.58 -12.20 5.10
C PRO A 53 -1.50 -12.85 5.97
N VAL A 54 -0.62 -12.01 6.54
CA VAL A 54 0.40 -12.46 7.49
C VAL A 54 -0.19 -12.54 8.89
N ASP A 55 0.03 -13.67 9.56
CA ASP A 55 -0.50 -13.96 10.90
C ASP A 55 -0.25 -12.83 11.91
N GLY A 56 -1.32 -12.44 12.62
CA GLY A 56 -1.26 -11.37 13.62
C GLY A 56 -1.38 -9.95 13.06
N PHE A 57 -1.47 -9.79 11.74
CA PHE A 57 -1.56 -8.48 11.08
C PHE A 57 -2.74 -8.39 10.10
N TYR A 58 -3.13 -7.16 9.79
CA TYR A 58 -3.98 -6.81 8.66
C TYR A 58 -3.37 -5.62 7.92
N SER A 59 -3.78 -5.45 6.67
CA SER A 59 -3.45 -4.28 5.87
C SER A 59 -4.50 -3.19 6.05
N GLU A 60 -4.11 -2.03 6.57
CA GLU A 60 -4.97 -0.87 6.74
C GLU A 60 -4.76 0.09 5.57
N VAL A 61 -5.83 0.41 4.83
CA VAL A 61 -5.85 1.43 3.80
C VAL A 61 -6.56 2.66 4.33
N ARG A 62 -5.88 3.80 4.26
CA ARG A 62 -6.36 5.08 4.80
C ARG A 62 -5.97 6.29 3.97
N TRP A 63 -6.60 7.42 4.25
CA TRP A 63 -6.16 8.70 3.69
C TRP A 63 -4.95 9.26 4.46
N CYS A 64 -3.95 9.77 3.74
CA CYS A 64 -2.80 10.47 4.30
C CYS A 64 -2.87 11.95 3.95
N GLU A 65 -3.36 12.78 4.87
CA GLU A 65 -3.53 14.24 4.67
C GLU A 65 -2.22 14.95 4.34
N ASN A 66 -1.09 14.47 4.84
CA ASN A 66 0.23 15.09 4.61
C ASN A 66 0.69 15.04 3.14
N ILE A 67 0.20 14.05 2.38
CA ILE A 67 0.56 13.87 0.98
C ILE A 67 -0.63 13.86 0.03
N ASP A 68 -1.85 13.96 0.58
CA ASP A 68 -3.13 13.95 -0.13
C ASP A 68 -3.36 12.66 -0.95
N GLU A 69 -3.03 11.49 -0.37
CA GLU A 69 -3.09 10.21 -1.07
C GLU A 69 -3.64 9.06 -0.21
N PRO A 70 -4.24 8.01 -0.83
CA PRO A 70 -4.47 6.76 -0.16
C PRO A 70 -3.15 6.02 0.08
N VAL A 71 -2.96 5.52 1.29
CA VAL A 71 -1.79 4.73 1.68
C VAL A 71 -2.21 3.42 2.32
N ILE A 72 -1.36 2.40 2.19
CA ILE A 72 -1.50 1.11 2.86
C ILE A 72 -0.43 0.96 3.94
N SER A 73 -0.82 0.37 5.07
CA SER A 73 0.06 0.10 6.20
C SER A 73 -0.18 -1.29 6.77
N ILE A 74 0.84 -1.88 7.40
CA ILE A 74 0.71 -3.14 8.16
C ILE A 74 0.41 -2.80 9.61
N VAL A 75 -0.71 -3.30 10.13
CA VAL A 75 -1.17 -3.05 11.49
C VAL A 75 -1.43 -4.38 12.20
N LYS A 76 -1.10 -4.47 13.48
CA LYS A 76 -1.44 -5.65 14.29
C LYS A 76 -2.95 -5.79 14.45
N LEU A 77 -3.48 -7.01 14.33
CA LEU A 77 -4.91 -7.31 14.47
C LEU A 77 -5.48 -6.85 15.82
N GLU A 78 -4.69 -6.91 16.90
CA GLU A 78 -5.11 -6.42 18.23
C GLU A 78 -5.49 -4.93 18.27
N ASN A 79 -5.07 -4.15 17.27
CA ASN A 79 -5.35 -2.72 17.15
C ASN A 79 -6.56 -2.42 16.24
N ILE A 80 -7.20 -3.43 15.63
CA ILE A 80 -8.29 -3.20 14.68
C ILE A 80 -9.48 -2.43 15.30
N THR A 81 -9.74 -2.61 16.59
CA THR A 81 -10.81 -1.91 17.33
C THR A 81 -10.46 -0.47 17.68
N LYS A 82 -9.21 -0.03 17.47
CA LYS A 82 -8.75 1.34 17.74
C LYS A 82 -8.92 2.26 16.54
N VAL A 83 -9.37 1.73 15.41
CA VAL A 83 -9.50 2.45 14.14
C VAL A 83 -10.93 2.29 13.64
N ALA A 84 -11.49 3.37 13.10
CA ALA A 84 -12.80 3.34 12.47
C ALA A 84 -12.70 2.66 11.10
N ILE A 85 -12.91 1.34 11.07
CA ILE A 85 -12.99 0.55 9.84
C ILE A 85 -14.40 0.67 9.26
N LYS A 86 -14.50 1.07 7.98
CA LYS A 86 -15.77 1.19 7.28
C LYS A 86 -16.15 -0.10 6.53
N ALA A 87 -15.17 -0.68 5.87
CA ALA A 87 -15.33 -1.87 5.05
C ALA A 87 -14.01 -2.64 5.01
N GLY A 88 -14.06 -3.92 4.66
CA GLY A 88 -12.86 -4.73 4.54
C GLY A 88 -13.14 -6.11 3.97
N PHE A 89 -12.06 -6.83 3.75
CA PHE A 89 -12.06 -8.22 3.33
C PHE A 89 -11.52 -9.09 4.48
N SER A 90 -11.97 -10.34 4.50
CA SER A 90 -11.39 -11.37 5.35
C SER A 90 -10.70 -12.40 4.48
N ALA A 91 -9.68 -13.06 5.01
CA ALA A 91 -9.01 -14.14 4.29
C ALA A 91 -10.00 -15.26 3.97
N ARG A 92 -9.80 -15.96 2.87
CA ARG A 92 -10.71 -17.04 2.46
C ARG A 92 -10.75 -18.15 3.52
N GLY A 93 -11.92 -18.35 4.12
CA GLY A 93 -12.12 -19.36 5.16
C GLY A 93 -11.60 -18.96 6.55
N ALA A 94 -11.29 -17.68 6.77
CA ALA A 94 -10.91 -17.14 8.07
C ALA A 94 -11.86 -16.00 8.48
N ASP A 95 -12.10 -15.87 9.79
CA ASP A 95 -12.83 -14.73 10.37
C ASP A 95 -11.92 -13.51 10.63
N THR A 96 -10.66 -13.58 10.19
CA THR A 96 -9.67 -12.51 10.38
C THR A 96 -9.65 -11.57 9.19
N THR A 97 -9.75 -10.27 9.49
CA THR A 97 -9.62 -9.20 8.51
C THR A 97 -8.22 -9.22 7.88
N SER A 98 -8.15 -9.25 6.55
CA SER A 98 -6.90 -9.23 5.79
C SER A 98 -6.57 -7.84 5.25
N LEU A 99 -7.58 -7.15 4.71
CA LEU A 99 -7.49 -5.79 4.19
C LEU A 99 -8.67 -4.98 4.71
N ALA A 100 -8.41 -3.82 5.29
CA ALA A 100 -9.44 -2.95 5.85
C ALA A 100 -9.30 -1.53 5.29
N PHE A 101 -10.43 -0.90 5.03
CA PHE A 101 -10.51 0.49 4.61
C PHE A 101 -11.13 1.32 5.72
N THR A 102 -10.45 2.41 6.09
CA THR A 102 -10.87 3.32 7.15
C THR A 102 -11.95 4.30 6.69
N GLU A 103 -12.68 4.89 7.63
CA GLU A 103 -13.72 5.89 7.34
C GLU A 103 -13.17 7.18 6.69
N ASP A 104 -11.93 7.58 7.03
CA ASP A 104 -11.29 8.76 6.45
C ASP A 104 -11.05 8.57 4.94
N LEU A 105 -10.55 7.42 4.52
CA LEU A 105 -10.37 7.08 3.11
C LEU A 105 -11.67 7.18 2.32
N MET A 106 -12.76 6.66 2.87
CA MET A 106 -14.07 6.61 2.21
C MET A 106 -14.59 8.02 1.93
N SER A 107 -14.32 8.93 2.86
CA SER A 107 -14.75 10.32 2.78
C SER A 107 -13.98 11.12 1.73
N PHE A 108 -12.74 10.73 1.43
CA PHE A 108 -11.83 11.54 0.60
C PHE A 108 -11.45 10.92 -0.74
N PHE A 109 -11.35 9.60 -0.87
CA PHE A 109 -10.78 9.00 -2.07
C PHE A 109 -11.74 9.01 -3.26
N HIS A 110 -11.65 10.10 -4.03
CA HIS A 110 -12.48 10.46 -5.20
C HIS A 110 -13.99 10.26 -4.99
N LEU A 111 -14.39 10.49 -3.73
CA LEU A 111 -15.71 10.89 -3.21
C LEU A 111 -16.76 9.78 -3.01
N ASP A 112 -16.51 8.86 -2.08
CA ASP A 112 -17.43 7.80 -1.55
C ASP A 112 -17.44 6.49 -2.33
N CYS A 113 -16.83 5.44 -1.76
CA CYS A 113 -17.07 4.06 -2.15
C CYS A 113 -17.89 3.37 -1.05
N LYS A 114 -18.92 2.62 -1.42
CA LYS A 114 -19.92 2.10 -0.46
C LYS A 114 -19.60 0.70 0.05
N THR A 115 -18.78 -0.04 -0.68
CA THR A 115 -18.40 -1.43 -0.37
C THR A 115 -16.89 -1.62 -0.52
N ALA A 116 -16.35 -2.64 0.14
CA ALA A 116 -14.93 -2.99 0.02
C ALA A 116 -14.50 -3.22 -1.46
N ASP A 117 -15.34 -3.90 -2.25
CA ASP A 117 -15.10 -4.15 -3.68
C ASP A 117 -15.08 -2.87 -4.52
N GLU A 118 -15.95 -1.91 -4.22
CA GLU A 118 -15.97 -0.62 -4.92
C GLU A 118 -14.69 0.16 -4.61
N CYS A 119 -14.27 0.19 -3.33
CA CYS A 119 -13.04 0.85 -2.91
C CYS A 119 -11.83 0.22 -3.57
N LEU A 120 -11.74 -1.10 -3.56
CA LEU A 120 -10.67 -1.85 -4.20
C LEU A 120 -10.61 -1.54 -5.70
N SER A 121 -11.76 -1.56 -6.38
CA SER A 121 -11.84 -1.30 -7.83
C SER A 121 -11.39 0.12 -8.17
N LYS A 122 -11.83 1.13 -7.41
CA LYS A 122 -11.39 2.53 -7.58
C LYS A 122 -9.89 2.68 -7.35
N LEU A 123 -9.36 1.99 -6.35
CA LEU A 123 -7.96 2.05 -5.98
C LEU A 123 -7.06 1.39 -7.04
N ILE A 124 -7.47 0.23 -7.57
CA ILE A 124 -6.80 -0.42 -8.72
C ILE A 124 -6.77 0.54 -9.92
N PHE A 125 -7.92 1.10 -10.28
CA PHE A 125 -8.03 2.03 -11.40
C PHE A 125 -7.14 3.27 -11.22
N TYR A 126 -7.17 3.88 -10.03
CA TYR A 126 -6.33 5.01 -9.68
C TYR A 126 -4.84 4.69 -9.78
N THR A 127 -4.44 3.57 -9.17
CA THR A 127 -3.04 3.11 -9.18
C THR A 127 -2.55 2.90 -10.61
N GLY A 128 -3.37 2.29 -11.46
CA GLY A 128 -3.07 2.04 -12.87
C GLY A 128 -2.75 3.31 -13.68
N LYS A 129 -3.37 4.46 -13.35
CA LYS A 129 -3.10 5.74 -14.04
C LYS A 129 -1.65 6.19 -13.91
N PHE A 130 -1.00 5.89 -12.78
CA PHE A 130 0.39 6.29 -12.53
C PHE A 130 1.37 5.20 -12.95
N VAL A 131 1.08 3.95 -12.58
CA VAL A 131 1.96 2.81 -12.86
C VAL A 131 2.18 2.63 -14.37
N SER A 132 1.14 2.77 -15.19
CA SER A 132 1.25 2.69 -16.66
C SER A 132 2.15 3.76 -17.29
N ASN A 133 2.40 4.86 -16.57
CA ASN A 133 3.30 5.94 -17.00
C ASN A 133 4.68 5.88 -16.34
N GLY A 134 4.99 4.79 -15.61
CA GLY A 134 6.25 4.67 -14.87
C GLY A 134 6.35 5.65 -13.69
N GLN A 135 5.21 6.13 -13.18
CA GLN A 135 5.14 7.06 -12.06
C GLN A 135 4.75 6.30 -10.79
N TYR A 136 5.67 6.23 -9.84
CA TYR A 136 5.53 5.36 -8.66
C TYR A 136 5.67 6.12 -7.35
N SER A 137 6.47 7.19 -7.33
CA SER A 137 6.81 7.91 -6.10
C SER A 137 6.12 9.26 -6.07
N ASN A 138 5.39 9.54 -4.98
CA ASN A 138 4.79 10.85 -4.74
C ASN A 138 5.85 11.77 -4.10
N GLN A 139 6.36 12.71 -4.91
CA GLN A 139 7.46 13.59 -4.52
C GLN A 139 7.03 15.05 -4.56
N LEU A 140 7.60 15.86 -3.66
CA LEU A 140 7.41 17.31 -3.69
C LEU A 140 8.19 17.91 -4.87
N ASN A 141 7.47 18.41 -5.87
CA ASN A 141 8.05 19.26 -6.88
C ASN A 141 8.39 20.63 -6.27
N ARG A 142 9.67 20.85 -5.97
CA ARG A 142 10.15 22.09 -5.32
C ARG A 142 9.92 23.36 -6.14
N LYS A 143 9.67 23.25 -7.45
CA LYS A 143 9.38 24.42 -8.29
C LYS A 143 7.92 24.83 -8.21
N LYS A 144 7.01 23.87 -8.09
CA LYS A 144 5.56 24.10 -8.01
C LYS A 144 5.05 24.16 -6.57
N PHE A 145 5.83 23.68 -5.60
CA PHE A 145 5.38 23.43 -4.22
C PHE A 145 4.17 22.49 -4.14
N GLU A 146 4.07 21.59 -5.11
CA GLU A 146 3.00 20.60 -5.22
C GLU A 146 3.62 19.20 -5.23
N ARG A 147 2.86 18.23 -4.74
CA ARG A 147 3.23 16.82 -4.83
C ARG A 147 2.77 16.26 -6.17
N GLU A 148 3.67 15.54 -6.85
CA GLU A 148 3.34 14.86 -8.09
C GLU A 148 3.96 13.46 -8.10
N PHE A 149 3.26 12.51 -8.72
CA PHE A 149 3.81 11.19 -8.96
C PHE A 149 4.86 11.25 -10.08
N ALA A 150 6.03 10.68 -9.79
CA ALA A 150 7.18 10.64 -10.68
C ALA A 150 7.83 9.24 -10.64
N PRO A 151 8.78 8.93 -11.54
CA PRO A 151 9.63 7.76 -11.39
C PRO A 151 10.33 7.75 -10.03
N PHE A 152 10.81 6.59 -9.60
CA PHE A 152 11.55 6.46 -8.34
C PHE A 152 12.76 7.40 -8.28
N SER A 153 12.92 8.04 -7.13
CA SER A 153 14.16 8.72 -6.79
C SER A 153 15.25 7.70 -6.39
N ALA A 154 16.49 8.15 -6.28
CA ALA A 154 17.58 7.32 -5.76
C ALA A 154 17.28 6.81 -4.33
N ASP A 155 16.66 7.64 -3.48
CA ASP A 155 16.30 7.27 -2.11
C ASP A 155 15.20 6.21 -2.06
N ASP A 156 14.28 6.22 -3.03
CA ASP A 156 13.24 5.21 -3.18
C ASP A 156 13.85 3.86 -3.59
N ILE A 157 14.76 3.87 -4.57
CA ILE A 157 15.45 2.67 -5.03
C ILE A 157 16.29 2.08 -3.89
N GLN A 158 17.04 2.92 -3.17
CA GLN A 158 17.84 2.46 -2.04
C GLN A 158 16.97 1.79 -0.97
N PHE A 159 15.81 2.37 -0.65
CA PHE A 159 14.86 1.74 0.28
C PHE A 159 14.40 0.37 -0.21
N ILE A 160 14.03 0.23 -1.49
CA ILE A 160 13.57 -1.04 -2.05
C ILE A 160 14.67 -2.11 -1.98
N GLU A 161 15.91 -1.72 -2.28
CA GLU A 161 17.09 -2.58 -2.21
C GLU A 161 17.43 -3.00 -0.77
N ASP A 162 17.36 -2.07 0.19
CA ASP A 162 17.58 -2.36 1.61
C ASP A 162 16.54 -3.38 2.12
N VAL A 163 15.26 -3.19 1.78
CA VAL A 163 14.21 -4.15 2.14
C VAL A 163 14.44 -5.49 1.45
N ARG A 164 14.88 -5.51 0.20
CA ARG A 164 15.20 -6.77 -0.52
C ARG A 164 16.28 -7.56 0.22
N ALA A 165 17.40 -6.91 0.56
CA ALA A 165 18.51 -7.52 1.28
C ALA A 165 18.05 -8.10 2.64
N LEU A 166 17.27 -7.33 3.41
CA LEU A 166 16.72 -7.80 4.69
C LEU A 166 15.85 -9.05 4.54
N THR A 167 15.11 -9.17 3.44
CA THR A 167 14.27 -10.34 3.21
C THR A 167 15.09 -11.54 2.73
N ASP A 168 16.10 -11.36 1.89
CA ASP A 168 16.90 -12.46 1.32
C ASP A 168 17.89 -13.09 2.31
N GLU A 169 18.21 -12.40 3.40
CA GLU A 169 19.01 -12.92 4.51
C GLU A 169 18.22 -13.74 5.56
N THR A 170 16.88 -13.78 5.47
CA THR A 170 15.97 -14.54 6.35
C THR A 170 15.30 -15.71 5.66
#